data_AF-A0A925ZA60-F1
#
_entry.id   AF-A0A925ZA60-F1
#
_cell.length_a   1.000
_cell.length_b   1.000
_cell.length_c   1.000
_cell.angle_alpha   90.00
_cell.angle_beta   90.00
_cell.angle_gamma   90.00
#
_symmetry.space_group_name_H-M   'P 1'
#
loop_
_entity.id
_entity.type
_entity.pdbx_description
1 polymer ?
#
loop_
_entity_poly.entity_id
_entity_poly.type
_entity_poly.pdbx_seq_one_letter_code
_entity_poly.pdbx_strand_id
1 'polypeptide(L)'
;MNPLATLPVGTQLREWRQRRHLSQLDLSVDAEVSTRHLSFVETGRAMPSREMVLRLADRLEVPLRERNRLLTAAGFAPMYAERSLDDPALAAARAAVEQILAAHEPFPAIAVDRHWNLISHNAAAGALMQMGIAPELLQPPINVLRVSLHPKG
;
A
#
# COMPACT_ATOMS: atom_id res chain seq x y z
N MET A 1 14.56 -21.32 5.50
CA MET A 1 13.32 -20.83 4.88
C MET A 1 13.64 -19.48 4.26
N ASN A 2 13.46 -19.31 2.94
CA ASN A 2 13.96 -18.16 2.18
C ASN A 2 13.01 -16.94 2.36
N PRO A 3 13.44 -15.82 2.97
CA PRO A 3 12.59 -14.67 3.28
C PRO A 3 12.22 -13.78 2.06
N LEU A 4 12.46 -14.24 0.82
CA LEU A 4 12.22 -13.49 -0.41
C LEU A 4 11.33 -14.21 -1.43
N ALA A 5 10.66 -15.30 -1.06
CA ALA A 5 9.72 -15.96 -1.96
C ALA A 5 8.45 -15.11 -2.11
N THR A 6 8.46 -14.20 -3.09
CA THR A 6 7.25 -13.51 -3.55
C THR A 6 6.19 -14.57 -3.85
N LEU A 7 5.02 -14.47 -3.22
CA LEU A 7 3.93 -15.43 -3.45
C LEU A 7 3.65 -15.54 -4.96
N PRO A 8 3.38 -16.74 -5.49
CA PRO A 8 2.98 -16.89 -6.89
C PRO A 8 1.78 -15.99 -7.21
N VAL A 9 1.71 -15.47 -8.45
CA VAL A 9 0.63 -14.57 -8.86
C VAL A 9 -0.76 -15.17 -8.61
N GLY A 10 -0.94 -16.48 -8.80
CA GLY A 10 -2.19 -17.18 -8.51
C GLY A 10 -2.63 -17.05 -7.05
N THR A 11 -1.71 -17.24 -6.11
CA THR A 11 -1.96 -17.09 -4.67
C THR A 11 -2.31 -15.64 -4.33
N GLN A 12 -1.58 -14.66 -4.89
CA GLN A 12 -1.86 -13.25 -4.67
C GLN A 12 -3.25 -12.84 -5.20
N LEU A 13 -3.63 -13.29 -6.40
CA LEU A 13 -4.96 -13.04 -6.97
C LEU A 13 -6.07 -13.65 -6.11
N ARG A 14 -5.87 -14.87 -5.61
CA ARG A 14 -6.79 -15.52 -4.68
C ARG A 14 -6.96 -14.71 -3.39
N GLU A 15 -5.87 -14.21 -2.80
CA GLU A 15 -5.93 -13.37 -1.60
C GLU A 15 -6.72 -12.08 -1.86
N TRP A 16 -6.48 -11.40 -2.97
CA TRP A 16 -7.23 -10.20 -3.34
C TRP A 16 -8.72 -10.50 -3.54
N ARG A 17 -9.05 -11.61 -4.20
CA ARG A 17 -10.44 -12.06 -4.35
C ARG A 17 -11.12 -12.31 -3.00
N GLN A 18 -10.42 -12.98 -2.07
CA GLN A 18 -10.94 -13.25 -0.73
C GLN A 18 -11.12 -11.97 0.10
N ARG A 19 -10.20 -10.99 0.00
CA ARG A 19 -10.34 -9.67 0.64
C ARG A 19 -11.55 -8.88 0.13
N ARG A 20 -11.92 -9.09 -1.13
CA ARG A 20 -13.14 -8.52 -1.73
C ARG A 20 -14.39 -9.37 -1.51
N HIS A 21 -14.28 -10.48 -0.77
CA HIS A 21 -15.36 -11.42 -0.49
C HIS A 21 -16.05 -12.00 -1.72
N LEU A 22 -15.34 -12.10 -2.85
CA LEU A 22 -15.87 -12.64 -4.10
C LEU A 22 -15.61 -14.15 -4.19
N SER A 23 -16.58 -14.92 -4.70
CA SER A 23 -16.31 -16.30 -5.13
C SER A 23 -15.56 -16.32 -6.47
N GLN A 24 -15.01 -17.48 -6.84
CA GLN A 24 -14.42 -17.64 -8.18
C GLN A 24 -15.47 -17.44 -9.28
N LEU A 25 -16.75 -17.77 -9.01
CA LEU A 25 -17.83 -17.53 -9.95
C LEU A 25 -18.06 -16.04 -10.16
N ASP A 26 -18.19 -15.28 -9.06
CA ASP A 26 -18.47 -13.84 -9.12
C ASP A 26 -17.37 -13.11 -9.90
N LEU A 27 -16.10 -13.32 -9.53
CA LEU A 27 -14.98 -12.67 -10.21
C LEU A 27 -14.88 -13.08 -11.68
N SER A 28 -15.21 -14.34 -12.01
CA SER A 28 -15.12 -14.82 -13.39
C SER A 28 -16.14 -14.15 -14.31
N VAL A 29 -17.35 -13.88 -13.79
CA VAL A 29 -18.41 -13.18 -14.51
C VAL A 29 -17.98 -11.74 -14.74
N ASP A 30 -17.53 -11.04 -13.70
CA ASP A 30 -17.10 -9.64 -13.79
C ASP A 30 -15.89 -9.45 -14.71
N ALA A 31 -14.94 -10.40 -14.67
CA ALA A 31 -13.74 -10.36 -15.49
C ALA A 31 -13.91 -11.02 -16.87
N GLU A 32 -15.11 -11.52 -17.21
CA GLU A 32 -15.38 -12.20 -18.49
C GLU A 32 -14.38 -13.33 -18.79
N VAL A 33 -14.02 -14.12 -17.78
CA VAL A 33 -13.13 -15.28 -17.91
C VAL A 33 -13.84 -16.55 -17.46
N SER A 34 -13.38 -17.71 -17.90
CA SER A 34 -13.91 -18.97 -17.39
C SER A 34 -13.56 -19.14 -15.90
N THR A 35 -14.55 -19.52 -15.07
CA THR A 35 -14.35 -19.97 -13.68
C THR A 35 -13.26 -21.02 -13.55
N ARG A 36 -13.26 -22.01 -14.46
CA ARG A 36 -12.25 -23.07 -14.51
C ARG A 36 -10.85 -22.50 -14.74
N HIS A 37 -10.72 -21.57 -15.67
CA HIS A 37 -9.42 -20.96 -15.98
C HIS A 37 -8.93 -20.09 -14.81
N LEU A 38 -9.82 -19.30 -14.20
CA LEU A 38 -9.53 -18.55 -12.99
C LEU A 38 -9.04 -19.48 -11.86
N SER A 39 -9.71 -20.62 -11.66
CA SER A 39 -9.30 -21.63 -10.69
C SER A 39 -7.91 -22.22 -10.98
N PHE A 40 -7.59 -22.49 -12.25
CA PHE A 40 -6.27 -22.95 -12.65
C PHE A 40 -5.19 -21.89 -12.42
N VAL A 41 -5.48 -20.62 -12.69
CA VAL A 41 -4.57 -19.51 -12.38
C VAL A 41 -4.33 -19.40 -10.88
N GLU A 42 -5.38 -19.40 -10.05
CA GLU A 42 -5.26 -19.30 -8.59
C GLU A 42 -4.52 -20.48 -7.95
N THR A 43 -4.55 -21.65 -8.60
CA THR A 43 -3.86 -22.86 -8.14
C THR A 43 -2.48 -23.07 -8.80
N GLY A 44 -2.03 -22.14 -9.64
CA GLY A 44 -0.73 -22.21 -10.33
C GLY A 44 -0.68 -23.25 -11.46
N ARG A 45 -1.82 -23.83 -11.86
CA ARG A 45 -1.94 -24.79 -12.98
C ARG A 45 -1.91 -24.11 -14.34
N ALA A 46 -2.14 -22.81 -14.41
CA ALA A 46 -2.04 -22.00 -15.62
C ALA A 46 -1.39 -20.65 -15.31
N MET A 47 -0.56 -20.15 -16.23
CA MET A 47 0.00 -18.81 -16.14
C MET A 47 -0.95 -17.79 -16.81
N PRO A 48 -1.32 -16.70 -16.12
CA PRO A 48 -2.16 -15.66 -16.73
C PRO A 48 -1.34 -14.82 -17.72
N SER A 49 -2.01 -14.32 -18.77
CA SER A 49 -1.41 -13.29 -19.64
C SER A 49 -1.32 -11.95 -18.90
N ARG A 50 -0.49 -11.03 -19.41
CA ARG A 50 -0.40 -9.66 -18.88
C ARG A 50 -1.75 -8.96 -18.85
N GLU A 51 -2.54 -9.10 -19.91
CA GLU A 51 -3.89 -8.52 -20.00
C GLU A 51 -4.82 -9.13 -18.94
N MET A 52 -4.78 -10.44 -18.75
CA MET A 52 -5.61 -11.11 -17.74
C MET A 52 -5.24 -10.65 -16.33
N VAL A 53 -3.95 -10.51 -16.02
CA VAL A 53 -3.51 -9.96 -14.71
C VAL A 53 -4.09 -8.57 -14.48
N LEU A 54 -3.99 -7.67 -15.47
CA LEU A 54 -4.53 -6.32 -15.36
C LEU A 54 -6.05 -6.30 -15.23
N ARG A 55 -6.75 -7.12 -16.02
CA ARG A 55 -8.22 -7.25 -15.98
C ARG A 55 -8.70 -7.73 -14.61
N LEU A 56 -8.11 -8.79 -14.08
CA LEU A 56 -8.45 -9.31 -12.75
C LEU A 56 -8.11 -8.30 -11.65
N ALA A 57 -6.94 -7.67 -11.73
CA ALA A 57 -6.53 -6.64 -10.78
C ALA A 57 -7.47 -5.43 -10.80
N ASP A 58 -8.07 -5.11 -11.95
CA ASP A 58 -9.04 -4.05 -12.07
C ASP A 58 -10.37 -4.39 -11.40
N ARG A 59 -10.93 -5.58 -11.68
CA ARG A 59 -12.17 -6.06 -11.04
C ARG A 59 -12.03 -6.27 -9.53
N LEU A 60 -10.83 -6.61 -9.08
CA LEU A 60 -10.51 -6.75 -7.65
C LEU A 60 -10.16 -5.41 -6.98
N GLU A 61 -10.22 -4.30 -7.72
CA GLU A 61 -9.86 -2.95 -7.25
C GLU A 61 -8.49 -2.95 -6.55
N VAL A 62 -7.52 -3.63 -7.14
CA VAL A 62 -6.17 -3.74 -6.59
C VAL A 62 -5.47 -2.39 -6.76
N PRO A 63 -4.90 -1.81 -5.69
CA PRO A 63 -4.14 -0.57 -5.78
C PRO A 63 -2.99 -0.68 -6.79
N LEU A 64 -2.67 0.39 -7.54
CA LEU A 64 -1.68 0.38 -8.62
C LEU A 64 -0.34 -0.26 -8.25
N ARG A 65 0.13 0.01 -7.04
CA ARG A 65 1.36 -0.56 -6.48
C ARG A 65 1.32 -2.09 -6.35
N GLU A 66 0.18 -2.61 -5.92
CA GLU A 66 -0.04 -4.05 -5.79
C GLU A 66 -0.30 -4.68 -7.17
N ARG A 67 -0.81 -3.93 -8.16
CA ARG A 67 -0.85 -4.37 -9.56
C ARG A 67 0.56 -4.63 -10.10
N ASN A 68 1.54 -3.77 -9.79
CA ASN A 68 2.93 -4.03 -10.14
C ASN A 68 3.47 -5.32 -9.51
N ARG A 69 3.13 -5.59 -8.24
CA ARG A 69 3.52 -6.83 -7.57
C ARG A 69 2.93 -8.07 -8.26
N LEU A 70 1.67 -8.00 -8.67
CA LEU A 70 1.02 -9.06 -9.46
C LEU A 70 1.72 -9.26 -10.81
N LEU A 71 2.05 -8.17 -11.53
CA LEU A 71 2.77 -8.22 -12.80
C LEU A 71 4.16 -8.86 -12.64
N THR A 72 4.94 -8.41 -11.67
CA THR A 72 6.28 -8.96 -11.39
C THR A 72 6.20 -10.44 -11.01
N ALA A 73 5.22 -10.84 -10.18
CA ALA A 73 5.03 -12.24 -9.79
C ALA A 73 4.55 -13.14 -10.95
N ALA A 74 3.97 -12.56 -12.00
CA ALA A 74 3.63 -13.24 -13.24
C ALA A 74 4.79 -13.26 -14.27
N GLY A 75 5.94 -12.64 -13.95
CA GLY A 75 7.09 -12.56 -14.85
C GLY A 75 7.06 -11.37 -15.82
N PHE A 76 6.19 -10.37 -15.59
CA PHE A 76 6.09 -9.17 -16.41
C PHE A 76 6.75 -7.96 -15.74
N ALA A 77 7.14 -6.97 -16.53
CA ALA A 77 7.63 -5.69 -16.01
C ALA A 77 6.50 -4.91 -15.30
N PRO A 78 6.79 -4.19 -14.20
CA PRO A 78 5.84 -3.29 -13.55
C PRO A 78 5.37 -2.21 -14.54
N MET A 79 4.10 -1.80 -14.42
CA MET A 79 3.48 -0.85 -15.36
C MET A 79 3.32 0.54 -14.77
N TYR A 80 3.15 0.65 -13.45
CA TYR A 80 2.84 1.90 -12.78
C TYR A 80 4.08 2.42 -12.06
N ALA A 81 4.40 3.70 -12.18
CA ALA A 81 5.52 4.28 -11.43
C ALA A 81 5.16 4.40 -9.94
N GLU A 82 6.03 3.94 -9.05
CA GLU A 82 5.98 4.29 -7.62
C GLU A 82 6.79 5.58 -7.44
N ARG A 83 6.10 6.68 -7.13
CA ARG A 83 6.76 7.98 -6.88
C ARG A 83 7.04 8.15 -5.40
N SER A 84 8.23 8.64 -5.06
CA SER A 84 8.52 9.11 -3.71
C SER A 84 7.62 10.30 -3.38
N LEU A 85 7.31 10.51 -2.10
CA LEU A 85 6.60 11.72 -1.66
C LEU A 85 7.35 13.01 -1.99
N ASP A 86 8.67 12.91 -2.17
CA ASP A 86 9.54 14.02 -2.60
C ASP A 86 9.59 14.23 -4.12
N ASP A 87 8.88 13.42 -4.90
CA ASP A 87 8.81 13.58 -6.36
C ASP A 87 8.23 14.97 -6.70
N PRO A 88 8.91 15.76 -7.55
CA PRO A 88 8.42 17.09 -7.96
C PRO A 88 6.98 17.08 -8.51
N ALA A 89 6.54 15.98 -9.12
CA ALA A 89 5.17 15.84 -9.60
C ALA A 89 4.11 15.83 -8.47
N LEU A 90 4.51 15.54 -7.23
CA LEU A 90 3.64 15.55 -6.05
C LEU A 90 3.72 16.85 -5.24
N ALA A 91 4.48 17.85 -5.70
CA ALA A 91 4.69 19.10 -4.96
C ALA A 91 3.37 19.81 -4.57
N ALA A 92 2.38 19.85 -5.47
CA ALA A 92 1.08 20.45 -5.19
C ALA A 92 0.30 19.69 -4.11
N ALA A 93 0.34 18.35 -4.13
CA ALA A 93 -0.29 17.53 -3.10
C ALA A 93 0.39 17.71 -1.74
N ARG A 94 1.73 17.78 -1.71
CA ARG A 94 2.50 18.06 -0.50
C ARG A 94 2.16 19.43 0.10
N ALA A 95 2.10 20.47 -0.73
CA ALA A 95 1.70 21.82 -0.29
C ALA A 95 0.28 21.84 0.30
N ALA A 96 -0.67 21.10 -0.28
CA ALA A 96 -2.01 20.97 0.28
C ALA A 96 -2.02 20.29 1.66
N VAL A 97 -1.22 19.23 1.86
CA VAL A 97 -1.06 18.58 3.17
C VAL A 97 -0.45 19.54 4.18
N GLU A 98 0.61 20.26 3.82
CA GLU A 98 1.24 21.28 4.69
C GLU A 98 0.23 22.37 5.11
N GLN A 99 -0.62 22.84 4.19
CA GLN A 99 -1.66 23.82 4.48
C GLN A 99 -2.70 23.28 5.48
N ILE A 100 -3.11 22.02 5.35
CA ILE A 100 -4.03 21.38 6.29
C ILE A 100 -3.39 21.26 7.68
N LEU A 101 -2.12 20.82 7.74
CA LEU A 101 -1.39 20.69 9.02
C LEU A 101 -1.26 22.05 9.73
N ALA A 102 -0.92 23.10 8.98
CA ALA A 102 -0.82 24.45 9.51
C ALA A 102 -2.17 24.99 10.01
N ALA A 103 -3.27 24.67 9.31
CA ALA A 103 -4.62 25.09 9.71
C ALA A 103 -5.10 24.49 11.05
N HIS A 104 -4.46 23.42 11.54
CA HIS A 104 -4.78 22.83 12.83
C HIS A 104 -4.08 23.52 14.01
N GLU A 105 -3.14 24.45 13.78
CA GLU A 105 -2.51 25.21 14.86
C GLU A 105 -3.54 25.94 15.73
N PRO A 106 -3.39 25.94 17.09
CA PRO A 106 -2.26 25.44 17.88
C PRO A 106 -2.38 23.95 18.28
N PHE A 107 -3.30 23.18 17.69
CA PHE A 107 -3.48 21.77 18.01
C PHE A 107 -2.45 20.90 17.25
N PRO A 108 -1.78 19.96 17.93
CA PRO A 108 -0.86 19.02 17.27
C PRO A 108 -1.51 18.25 16.12
N ALA A 109 -0.89 18.27 14.94
CA ALA A 109 -1.31 17.50 13.78
C ALA A 109 -0.10 16.84 13.09
N ILE A 110 -0.31 15.62 12.61
CA ILE A 110 0.70 14.79 11.94
C ILE A 110 0.13 14.15 10.67
N ALA A 111 0.97 13.96 9.66
CA ALA A 111 0.68 13.19 8.46
C ALA A 111 1.52 11.90 8.48
N VAL A 112 0.91 10.77 8.14
CA VAL A 112 1.55 9.44 8.18
C VAL A 112 1.36 8.67 6.88
N ASP A 113 2.30 7.77 6.57
CA ASP A 113 2.15 6.82 5.48
C ASP A 113 1.28 5.61 5.89
N ARG A 114 1.04 4.68 4.96
CA ARG A 114 0.24 3.46 5.21
C ARG A 114 0.84 2.53 6.28
N HIS A 115 2.12 2.71 6.61
CA HIS A 115 2.85 1.93 7.60
C HIS A 115 2.98 2.68 8.93
N TRP A 116 2.27 3.81 9.08
CA TRP A 116 2.31 4.69 10.24
C TRP A 116 3.66 5.38 10.46
N ASN A 117 4.49 5.50 9.43
CA ASN A 117 5.68 6.35 9.52
C ASN A 117 5.28 7.81 9.35
N LEU A 118 5.83 8.67 10.20
CA LEU A 118 5.64 10.12 10.15
C LEU A 118 6.20 10.66 8.83
N ILE A 119 5.36 11.33 8.06
CA ILE A 119 5.72 12.05 6.83
C ILE A 119 6.03 13.51 7.15
N SER A 120 5.14 14.16 7.91
CA SER A 120 5.21 15.59 8.23
C SER A 120 4.39 15.88 9.48
N HIS A 121 4.63 17.03 10.12
CA HIS A 121 3.93 17.49 11.31
C HIS A 121 3.86 19.01 11.35
N ASN A 122 2.89 19.58 12.07
CA ASN A 122 2.86 21.02 12.33
C ASN A 122 3.80 21.40 13.50
N ALA A 123 3.92 22.70 13.78
CA ALA A 123 4.85 23.20 14.79
C ALA A 123 4.44 22.74 16.20
N ALA A 124 3.14 22.77 16.52
CA ALA A 124 2.62 22.27 17.80
C ALA A 124 2.98 20.79 18.05
N ALA A 125 2.81 19.93 17.03
CA ALA A 125 3.21 18.53 17.12
C ALA A 125 4.73 18.37 17.29
N GLY A 126 5.52 19.17 16.57
CA GLY A 126 6.98 19.21 16.71
C GLY A 126 7.43 19.52 18.14
N ALA A 127 6.82 20.55 18.75
CA ALA A 127 7.10 20.92 20.13
C ALA A 127 6.71 19.81 21.12
N LEU A 128 5.53 19.20 20.95
CA LEU A 128 5.07 18.09 21.79
C LEU A 128 6.03 16.89 21.73
N MET A 129 6.47 16.53 20.52
CA MET A 129 7.40 15.42 20.31
C MET A 129 8.75 15.66 21.01
N GLN A 130 9.29 16.88 20.94
CA GLN A 130 10.57 17.21 21.59
C GLN A 130 10.50 17.24 23.12
N MET A 131 9.33 17.50 23.70
CA MET A 131 9.14 17.59 25.15
C MET A 131 8.83 16.24 25.81
N GLY A 132 8.07 15.38 25.13
CA GLY A 132 7.47 14.18 25.74
C GLY A 132 8.11 12.85 25.34
N ILE A 133 8.92 12.81 24.27
CA ILE A 133 9.30 11.55 23.62
C ILE A 133 10.81 11.35 23.70
N ALA A 134 11.23 10.14 24.10
CA ALA A 134 12.65 9.81 24.18
C ALA A 134 13.35 9.94 22.81
N PRO A 135 14.58 10.51 22.75
CA PRO A 135 15.26 10.81 21.48
C PRO A 135 15.47 9.59 20.56
N GLU A 136 15.56 8.38 21.13
CA GLU A 136 15.75 7.15 20.35
C GLU A 136 14.47 6.75 19.59
N LEU A 137 13.31 7.25 20.00
CA LEU A 137 12.02 7.02 19.32
C LEU A 137 11.76 8.06 18.22
N LEU A 138 12.50 9.17 18.21
CA LEU A 138 12.44 10.22 17.19
C LEU A 138 13.47 10.02 16.05
N GLN A 139 14.20 8.90 16.04
CA GLN A 139 15.10 8.54 14.94
C GLN A 139 14.30 8.03 13.72
N PRO A 140 14.54 8.56 12.50
CA PRO A 140 13.87 8.06 11.31
C PRO A 140 14.14 6.57 11.01
N PRO A 141 13.15 5.81 10.50
CA PRO A 141 11.75 6.20 10.34
C PRO A 141 11.02 6.28 11.69
N ILE A 142 10.34 7.40 11.93
CA ILE A 142 9.54 7.60 13.14
C ILE A 142 8.20 6.92 12.94
N ASN A 143 8.02 5.74 13.51
CA ASN A 143 6.74 5.04 13.47
C ASN A 143 5.83 5.54 14.60
N VAL A 144 4.73 6.20 14.24
CA VAL A 144 3.83 6.86 15.20
C VAL A 144 3.17 5.86 16.14
N LEU A 145 2.79 4.66 15.66
CA LEU A 145 2.24 3.62 16.54
C LEU A 145 3.27 3.14 17.57
N ARG A 146 4.53 2.97 17.15
CA ARG A 146 5.62 2.64 18.07
C ARG A 146 5.77 3.72 19.12
N VAL A 147 5.81 4.99 18.71
CA VAL A 147 5.94 6.12 19.64
C VAL A 147 4.78 6.13 20.64
N SER A 148 3.53 6.11 20.18
CA SER A 148 2.34 6.23 21.04
C SER A 148 2.11 5.05 21.99
N LEU A 149 2.67 3.88 21.70
CA LEU A 149 2.48 2.66 22.51
C LEU A 149 3.72 2.31 23.35
N HIS A 150 4.84 2.99 23.14
CA HIS A 150 6.06 2.71 23.87
C HIS A 150 6.05 3.43 25.22
N PRO A 151 6.49 2.81 26.34
CA PRO A 151 6.52 3.44 27.67
C PRO A 151 7.39 4.71 27.80
N LYS A 152 8.08 5.10 26.73
CA LYS A 152 9.00 6.26 26.68
C LYS A 152 8.61 7.25 25.56
N GLY A 153 7.42 7.07 24.97
CA GLY A 153 6.88 7.95 23.94
C GLY A 153 5.55 8.56 24.36
#